data_AF-A0AAQ4E777-F1
#
_entry.id   AF-A0AAQ4E777-F1
#
_cell.length_a   1.000
_cell.length_b   1.000
_cell.length_c   1.000
_cell.angle_alpha   90.00
_cell.angle_beta   90.00
_cell.angle_gamma   90.00
#
_symmetry.space_group_name_H-M   'P 1'
#
loop_
_entity.id
_entity.type
_entity.pdbx_description
1 polymer ?
#
loop_
_entity_poly.entity_id
_entity_poly.type
_entity_poly.pdbx_seq_one_letter_code
_entity_poly.pdbx_strand_id
1 'polypeptide(L)'
;MIYVALRHIREAVGCAIFMTTYSTEECQAACTRVGIMAGGKLKALGSVEHLRERFGDGCALTFRLVEQMTVYLVERIHVALTSFFPSARHVDYREGVFLYHIASRCTWSEVFGRLAQLKRWFRIDSVLVSDCSLDEIFLGMARADMAEDAAEAKEKAVEATAKALREDPWGRNPQNKRIRQLTSKKPVRAARGGGKNPDNAESA
;
A
#
# COMPACT_ATOMS: atom_id res chain seq x y z
N MET A 1 20.07 -0.37 26.16
CA MET A 1 20.64 0.48 27.23
C MET A 1 20.12 1.92 27.20
N ILE A 2 19.97 2.57 26.04
CA ILE A 2 19.60 4.00 26.01
C ILE A 2 18.12 4.29 26.36
N TYR A 3 17.18 3.44 25.94
CA TYR A 3 15.74 3.64 26.19
C TYR A 3 15.36 3.54 27.67
N VAL A 4 16.09 2.70 28.42
CA VAL A 4 15.88 2.51 29.86
C VAL A 4 16.23 3.80 30.62
N ALA A 5 17.33 4.46 30.25
CA ALA A 5 17.72 5.74 30.83
C ALA A 5 16.69 6.85 30.52
N LEU A 6 16.24 6.95 29.27
CA LEU A 6 15.22 7.94 28.88
C LEU A 6 13.90 7.72 29.64
N ARG A 7 13.49 6.47 29.81
CA ARG A 7 12.30 6.09 30.56
C ARG A 7 12.43 6.47 32.04
N HIS A 8 13.57 6.17 32.67
CA HIS A 8 13.82 6.56 34.05
C HIS A 8 13.85 8.08 34.24
N ILE A 9 14.46 8.84 33.33
CA ILE A 9 14.47 10.30 33.41
C ILE A 9 13.04 10.85 33.31
N ARG A 10 12.25 10.35 32.35
CA ARG A 10 10.84 10.74 32.20
C ARG A 10 10.04 10.46 33.47
N GLU A 11 10.22 9.29 34.07
CA GLU A 11 9.48 8.85 35.26
C GLU A 11 9.94 9.58 36.54
N ALA A 12 11.25 9.83 36.70
CA ALA A 12 11.81 10.48 37.88
C ALA A 12 11.66 11.99 37.88
N VAL A 13 11.82 12.64 36.72
CA VAL A 13 11.81 14.11 36.58
C VAL A 13 10.42 14.61 36.17
N GLY A 14 9.58 13.76 35.58
CA GLY A 14 8.27 14.16 35.06
C GLY A 14 8.35 15.07 33.82
N CYS A 15 9.46 15.02 33.07
CA CYS A 15 9.66 15.87 31.89
C CYS A 15 9.12 15.22 30.60
N ALA A 16 8.76 16.07 29.63
CA ALA A 16 8.45 15.63 28.27
C ALA A 16 9.75 15.57 27.45
N ILE A 17 9.96 14.46 26.75
CA ILE A 17 11.13 14.24 25.89
C ILE A 17 10.64 14.11 24.46
N PHE A 18 11.15 14.95 23.57
CA PHE A 18 10.93 14.84 22.13
C PHE A 18 12.21 14.33 21.48
N MET A 19 12.09 13.32 20.62
CA MET A 19 13.21 12.77 19.88
C MET A 19 12.79 12.45 18.45
N THR A 20 13.73 12.59 17.53
CA THR A 20 13.59 12.17 16.14
C THR A 20 14.50 10.97 15.89
N THR A 21 13.97 9.95 15.24
CA THR A 21 14.73 8.76 14.85
C THR A 21 14.18 8.21 13.55
N TYR A 22 15.04 7.56 12.77
CA TYR A 22 14.64 6.79 11.60
C TYR A 22 14.21 5.37 11.96
N SER A 23 14.53 4.91 13.18
CA SER A 23 14.20 3.58 13.63
C SER A 23 12.83 3.56 14.30
N THR A 24 11.90 2.86 13.66
CA THR A 24 10.57 2.63 14.23
C THR A 24 10.62 1.72 15.46
N GLU A 25 11.60 0.81 15.53
CA GLU A 25 11.84 -0.05 16.69
C GLU A 25 12.15 0.81 17.93
N GLU A 26 12.97 1.84 17.78
CA GLU A 26 13.29 2.78 18.86
C GLU A 26 12.06 3.57 19.32
N CYS A 27 11.27 4.04 18.36
CA CYS A 27 10.01 4.72 18.62
C CYS A 27 9.05 3.84 19.42
N GLN A 28 8.91 2.56 19.05
CA GLN A 28 8.03 1.62 19.76
C GLN A 28 8.54 1.30 21.17
N ALA A 29 9.85 1.20 21.35
CA ALA A 29 10.44 0.83 22.63
C ALA A 29 10.42 1.97 23.68
N ALA A 30 10.66 3.22 23.25
CA ALA A 30 10.87 4.34 24.16
C ALA A 30 9.69 5.32 24.27
N CYS A 31 8.94 5.51 23.18
CA CYS A 31 7.96 6.59 23.07
C CYS A 31 6.56 6.13 23.51
N THR A 32 5.82 7.02 24.18
CA THR A 32 4.39 6.80 24.47
C THR A 32 3.48 7.22 23.31
N ARG A 33 3.96 8.14 22.48
CA ARG A 33 3.31 8.60 21.26
C ARG A 33 4.34 8.71 20.16
N VAL A 34 3.95 8.33 18.96
CA VAL A 34 4.77 8.42 17.75
C VAL A 34 4.13 9.42 16.80
N GLY A 35 4.94 10.34 16.31
CA GLY A 35 4.58 11.24 15.22
C GLY A 35 5.25 10.78 13.93
N ILE A 36 4.51 10.72 12.84
CA ILE A 36 5.07 10.40 11.52
C ILE A 36 5.05 11.65 10.66
N MET A 37 6.23 12.03 10.18
CA MET A 37 6.44 13.17 9.30
C MET A 37 6.73 12.68 7.89
N ALA A 38 6.13 13.34 6.90
CA ALA A 38 6.42 13.15 5.48
C ALA A 38 6.10 14.46 4.72
N GLY A 39 6.87 14.74 3.66
CA GLY A 39 6.78 16.01 2.92
C GLY A 39 7.00 17.27 3.79
N GLY A 40 7.79 17.18 4.87
CA GLY A 40 8.01 18.28 5.81
C GLY A 40 6.82 18.62 6.72
N LYS A 41 5.75 17.81 6.71
CA LYS A 41 4.55 17.99 7.52
C LYS A 41 4.35 16.82 8.48
N LEU A 42 3.75 17.07 9.64
CA LEU A 42 3.31 16.01 10.54
C LEU A 42 2.01 15.41 10.01
N LYS A 43 2.06 14.16 9.57
CA LYS A 43 0.94 13.47 8.90
C LYS A 43 0.10 12.64 9.87
N ALA A 44 0.74 12.06 10.88
CA ALA A 44 0.06 11.27 11.90
C ALA A 44 0.70 11.47 13.27
N LEU A 45 -0.11 11.35 14.33
CA LEU A 45 0.35 11.42 15.72
C LEU A 45 -0.57 10.59 16.61
N GLY A 46 -0.04 9.66 17.38
CA GLY A 46 -0.83 8.79 18.27
C GLY A 46 0.03 7.77 19.00
N SER A 47 -0.59 6.89 19.79
CA SER A 47 0.07 5.65 20.22
C SER A 47 0.29 4.74 19.00
N VAL A 48 1.14 3.73 19.14
CA VAL A 48 1.39 2.76 18.05
C VAL A 48 0.09 2.05 17.68
N GLU A 49 -0.74 1.70 18.66
CA GLU A 49 -2.05 1.09 18.48
C GLU A 49 -3.00 2.01 17.70
N HIS A 50 -3.08 3.30 18.08
CA HIS A 50 -3.90 4.27 17.35
C HIS A 50 -3.46 4.42 15.88
N LEU A 51 -2.15 4.39 15.64
CA LEU A 51 -1.61 4.45 14.28
C LEU A 51 -1.97 3.19 13.48
N ARG A 52 -1.89 2.00 14.08
CA ARG A 52 -2.31 0.73 13.45
C ARG A 52 -3.79 0.72 13.11
N GLU A 53 -4.65 1.15 14.03
CA GLU A 53 -6.09 1.18 13.79
C GLU A 53 -6.48 2.15 12.67
N ARG A 54 -5.80 3.30 12.60
CA ARG A 54 -6.15 4.38 11.67
C ARG A 54 -5.49 4.23 10.30
N PHE A 55 -4.24 3.78 10.26
CA PHE A 55 -3.39 3.77 9.06
C PHE A 55 -2.86 2.38 8.70
N GLY A 56 -3.04 1.38 9.55
CA GLY A 56 -2.69 0.00 9.23
C GLY A 56 -3.60 -0.53 8.11
N ASP A 57 -2.99 -1.13 7.10
CA ASP A 57 -3.69 -1.73 5.96
C ASP A 57 -3.74 -3.26 6.13
N GLY A 58 -4.55 -3.74 7.07
CA GLY A 58 -4.72 -5.18 7.29
C GLY A 58 -3.59 -5.84 8.09
N CYS A 59 -3.21 -7.06 7.73
CA CYS A 59 -2.32 -7.91 8.54
C CYS A 59 -1.21 -8.59 7.74
N ALA A 60 -0.13 -8.95 8.45
CA ALA A 60 0.96 -9.74 7.91
C ALA A 60 0.73 -11.23 8.24
N LEU A 61 0.82 -12.07 7.23
CA LEU A 61 0.71 -13.52 7.31
C LEU A 61 2.06 -14.13 6.96
N THR A 62 2.63 -14.86 7.91
CA THR A 62 3.84 -15.66 7.70
C THR A 62 3.53 -17.13 7.95
N PHE A 63 3.93 -18.01 7.04
CA PHE A 63 3.79 -19.45 7.27
C PHE A 63 4.94 -20.25 6.67
N ARG A 64 5.25 -21.39 7.28
CA ARG A 64 6.30 -22.31 6.84
C ARG A 64 5.69 -23.61 6.34
N LEU A 65 6.20 -24.12 5.23
CA LEU A 65 5.84 -25.44 4.71
C LEU A 65 6.88 -26.49 5.08
N VAL A 66 6.40 -27.73 5.22
CA VAL A 66 7.25 -28.92 5.41
C VAL A 66 7.83 -29.42 4.08
N GLU A 67 7.13 -29.16 2.97
CA GLU A 67 7.50 -29.67 1.65
C GLU A 67 8.70 -28.92 1.05
N GLN A 68 9.49 -29.63 0.24
CA GLN A 68 10.61 -29.02 -0.46
C GLN A 68 10.12 -27.96 -1.44
N MET A 69 10.81 -26.82 -1.44
CA MET A 69 10.42 -25.68 -2.25
C MET A 69 10.67 -25.95 -3.73
N THR A 70 9.62 -25.80 -4.54
CA THR A 70 9.71 -25.82 -6.01
C THR A 70 8.97 -24.61 -6.57
N VAL A 71 9.35 -24.15 -7.77
CA VAL A 71 8.68 -23.03 -8.46
C VAL A 71 7.17 -23.28 -8.59
N TYR A 72 6.79 -24.52 -8.94
CA TYR A 72 5.39 -24.94 -9.04
C TYR A 72 4.62 -24.84 -7.72
N LEU A 73 5.27 -25.17 -6.60
CA LEU A 73 4.65 -25.09 -5.28
C LEU A 73 4.37 -23.64 -4.88
N VAL A 74 5.33 -22.74 -5.11
CA VAL A 74 5.18 -21.29 -4.83
C VAL A 74 3.99 -20.72 -5.62
N GLU A 75 3.90 -21.04 -6.91
CA GLU A 75 2.80 -20.56 -7.75
C GLU A 75 1.44 -21.11 -7.30
N ARG A 76 1.36 -22.41 -6.98
CA ARG A 76 0.13 -23.02 -6.45
C ARG A 76 -0.33 -22.39 -5.13
N ILE A 77 0.61 -22.10 -4.24
CA ILE A 77 0.31 -21.42 -2.97
C ILE A 77 -0.19 -20.02 -3.26
N HIS A 78 0.48 -19.28 -4.13
CA HIS A 78 0.05 -17.92 -4.45
C HIS A 78 -1.38 -17.90 -5.03
N VAL A 79 -1.70 -18.80 -5.95
CA VAL A 79 -3.05 -18.93 -6.53
C VAL A 79 -4.08 -19.29 -5.47
N ALA A 80 -3.79 -20.29 -4.63
CA ALA A 80 -4.70 -20.69 -3.56
C ALA A 80 -4.89 -19.57 -2.53
N LEU A 81 -3.81 -18.93 -2.10
CA LEU A 81 -3.86 -17.88 -1.09
C LEU A 81 -4.60 -16.65 -1.60
N THR A 82 -4.45 -16.30 -2.88
CA THR A 82 -5.21 -15.22 -3.52
C THR A 82 -6.69 -15.57 -3.71
N SER A 83 -7.04 -16.87 -3.85
CA SER A 83 -8.44 -17.29 -3.88
C SER A 83 -9.12 -17.19 -2.50
N PHE A 84 -8.41 -17.52 -1.42
CA PHE A 84 -8.90 -17.33 -0.05
C PHE A 84 -8.86 -15.85 0.38
N PHE A 85 -7.84 -15.11 -0.02
CA PHE A 85 -7.61 -13.72 0.34
C PHE A 85 -7.33 -12.90 -0.93
N PRO A 86 -8.37 -12.34 -1.58
CA PRO A 86 -8.20 -11.58 -2.82
C PRO A 86 -7.30 -10.35 -2.68
N SER A 87 -7.16 -9.81 -1.46
CA SER A 87 -6.30 -8.68 -1.13
C SER A 87 -4.88 -9.09 -0.70
N ALA A 88 -4.54 -10.38 -0.75
CA ALA A 88 -3.21 -10.84 -0.37
C ALA A 88 -2.17 -10.44 -1.41
N ARG A 89 -1.13 -9.77 -0.95
CA ARG A 89 0.05 -9.40 -1.73
C ARG A 89 1.23 -10.22 -1.23
N HIS A 90 1.97 -10.81 -2.16
CA HIS A 90 3.22 -11.48 -1.85
C HIS A 90 4.27 -10.44 -1.44
N VAL A 91 4.92 -10.65 -0.29
CA VAL A 91 6.00 -9.77 0.20
C VAL A 91 7.36 -10.42 -0.12
N ASP A 92 7.60 -11.62 0.41
CA ASP A 92 8.83 -12.39 0.18
C ASP A 92 8.57 -13.88 0.44
N TYR A 93 9.46 -14.74 -0.04
CA TYR A 93 9.51 -16.14 0.37
C TYR A 93 10.96 -16.61 0.41
N ARG A 94 11.40 -17.20 1.53
CA ARG A 94 12.75 -17.75 1.70
C ARG A 94 12.72 -19.03 2.51
N GLU A 95 13.48 -20.05 2.07
CA GLU A 95 13.71 -21.29 2.82
C GLU A 95 12.44 -21.98 3.36
N GLY A 96 11.38 -22.05 2.56
CA GLY A 96 10.12 -22.68 3.01
C GLY A 96 9.17 -21.74 3.74
N VAL A 97 9.60 -20.51 4.05
CA VAL A 97 8.80 -19.49 4.74
C VAL A 97 8.24 -18.51 3.72
N PHE A 98 6.92 -18.30 3.78
CA PHE A 98 6.18 -17.40 2.92
C PHE A 98 5.68 -16.21 3.73
N LEU A 99 5.88 -15.01 3.19
CA LEU A 99 5.43 -13.76 3.78
C LEU A 99 4.44 -13.09 2.83
N TYR A 100 3.23 -12.88 3.35
CA TYR A 100 2.13 -12.23 2.65
C TYR A 100 1.58 -11.09 3.48
N HIS A 101 1.10 -10.06 2.79
CA HIS A 101 0.39 -8.94 3.40
C HIS A 101 -1.06 -8.94 2.89
N ILE A 102 -2.03 -8.99 3.81
CA ILE A 102 -3.45 -9.08 3.49
C ILE A 102 -4.08 -7.71 3.73
N ALA A 103 -4.27 -6.94 2.65
CA ALA A 103 -4.80 -5.57 2.68
C ALA A 103 -6.33 -5.53 2.80
N SER A 104 -6.89 -6.23 3.79
CA SER A 104 -8.34 -6.25 4.07
C SER A 104 -8.58 -6.15 5.56
N ARG A 105 -9.66 -5.46 5.95
CA ARG A 105 -10.17 -5.45 7.33
C ARG A 105 -10.91 -6.75 7.66
N CYS A 106 -10.26 -7.88 7.43
CA CYS A 106 -10.78 -9.16 7.88
C CYS A 106 -10.65 -9.26 9.39
N THR A 107 -11.66 -9.82 10.03
CA THR A 107 -11.58 -10.17 11.45
C THR A 107 -10.59 -11.32 11.65
N TRP A 108 -9.98 -11.41 12.83
CA TRP A 108 -9.09 -12.53 13.17
C TRP A 108 -9.76 -13.88 12.96
N SER A 109 -11.05 -14.01 13.27
CA SER A 109 -11.83 -15.25 13.05
C SER A 109 -11.92 -15.64 11.57
N GLU A 110 -12.14 -14.67 10.67
CA GLU A 110 -12.14 -14.94 9.23
C GLU A 110 -10.75 -15.36 8.73
N VAL A 111 -9.69 -14.68 9.19
CA VAL A 111 -8.31 -15.00 8.81
C VAL A 111 -7.96 -16.41 9.25
N PHE A 112 -8.13 -16.73 10.54
CA PHE A 112 -7.85 -18.06 11.06
C PHE A 112 -8.76 -19.14 10.47
N GLY A 113 -10.03 -18.82 10.20
CA GLY A 113 -10.97 -19.74 9.55
C GLY A 113 -10.56 -20.11 8.12
N ARG A 114 -10.10 -19.14 7.33
CA ARG A 114 -9.58 -19.39 5.96
C ARG A 114 -8.22 -20.09 5.99
N LEU A 115 -7.34 -19.73 6.92
CA LEU A 115 -6.05 -20.41 7.10
C LEU A 115 -6.22 -21.88 7.51
N ALA A 116 -7.22 -22.20 8.34
CA ALA A 116 -7.53 -23.57 8.70
C ALA A 116 -7.95 -24.39 7.47
N GLN A 117 -8.65 -23.79 6.51
CA GLN A 117 -8.96 -24.43 5.23
C GLN A 117 -7.70 -24.61 4.38
N LEU A 118 -6.86 -23.58 4.28
CA LEU A 118 -5.59 -23.64 3.54
C LEU A 118 -4.66 -24.75 4.06
N LYS A 119 -4.58 -24.96 5.38
CA LYS A 119 -3.84 -26.04 6.03
C LYS A 119 -4.28 -27.45 5.61
N ARG A 120 -5.48 -27.62 5.05
CA ARG A 120 -5.95 -28.93 4.54
C ARG A 120 -5.36 -29.26 3.16
N TRP A 121 -4.97 -28.25 2.40
CA TRP A 121 -4.44 -28.39 1.04
C TRP A 121 -2.92 -28.41 1.00
N PHE A 122 -2.27 -27.78 1.99
CA PHE A 122 -0.82 -27.68 2.08
C PHE A 122 -0.33 -28.15 3.45
N ARG A 123 0.81 -28.84 3.49
CA ARG A 123 1.46 -29.26 4.74
C ARG A 123 2.20 -28.08 5.40
N ILE A 124 1.44 -27.25 6.11
CA ILE A 124 1.95 -26.10 6.85
C ILE A 124 2.45 -26.52 8.23
N ASP A 125 3.72 -26.23 8.52
CA ASP A 125 4.39 -26.49 9.81
C ASP A 125 4.01 -25.45 10.86
N SER A 126 4.17 -24.16 10.52
CA SER A 126 3.91 -23.04 11.42
C SER A 126 3.22 -21.89 10.69
N VAL A 127 2.38 -21.17 11.42
CA VAL A 127 1.67 -19.97 10.94
C VAL A 127 1.74 -18.90 12.00
N LEU A 128 2.14 -17.70 11.59
CA LEU A 128 2.13 -16.48 12.37
C LEU A 128 1.27 -15.47 11.62
N VAL A 129 0.33 -14.85 12.33
CA VAL A 129 -0.43 -13.73 11.82
C VAL A 129 -0.24 -12.58 12.80
N SER A 130 0.15 -11.42 12.29
CA SER A 130 0.43 -10.23 13.10
C SER A 130 -0.21 -9.00 12.51
N ASP A 131 -0.47 -8.01 13.35
CA ASP A 131 -0.88 -6.68 12.90
C ASP A 131 0.18 -6.06 11.99
N CYS A 132 -0.25 -5.05 11.24
CA CYS A 132 0.63 -4.18 10.47
C CYS A 132 1.72 -3.55 11.36
N SER A 133 2.97 -3.58 10.89
CA SER A 133 4.08 -2.99 11.62
C SER A 133 4.09 -1.46 11.49
N LEU A 134 4.79 -0.78 12.40
CA LEU A 134 4.93 0.68 12.30
C LEU A 134 5.74 1.09 11.07
N ASP A 135 6.68 0.24 10.63
CA ASP A 135 7.40 0.42 9.36
C ASP A 135 6.47 0.38 8.15
N GLU A 136 5.56 -0.59 8.11
CA GLU A 136 4.60 -0.71 7.02
C GLU A 136 3.65 0.50 6.97
N ILE A 137 3.20 0.98 8.13
CA ILE A 137 2.40 2.21 8.25
C ILE A 137 3.20 3.42 7.76
N PHE A 138 4.45 3.55 8.19
CA PHE A 138 5.34 4.63 7.77
C PHE A 138 5.56 4.63 6.25
N LEU A 139 5.90 3.48 5.67
CA LEU A 139 6.09 3.30 4.23
C LEU A 139 4.80 3.57 3.44
N GLY A 140 3.65 3.12 3.96
CA GLY A 140 2.34 3.39 3.39
C GLY A 140 2.06 4.89 3.30
N MET A 141 2.29 5.63 4.39
CA MET A 141 2.07 7.08 4.41
C MET A 141 3.08 7.85 3.56
N ALA A 142 4.35 7.46 3.55
CA ALA A 142 5.34 8.06 2.67
C ALA A 142 4.98 7.91 1.18
N ARG A 143 4.44 6.75 0.79
CA ARG A 143 3.94 6.50 -0.57
C ARG A 143 2.69 7.34 -0.89
N ALA A 144 1.76 7.45 0.05
CA ALA A 144 0.56 8.27 -0.11
C ALA A 144 0.90 9.75 -0.32
N ASP A 145 1.85 10.27 0.47
CA ASP A 145 2.34 11.65 0.34
C ASP A 145 2.95 11.93 -1.03
N MET A 146 3.84 11.05 -1.51
CA MET A 146 4.43 11.21 -2.85
C MET A 146 3.37 11.16 -3.96
N ALA A 147 2.32 10.36 -3.79
CA ALA A 147 1.22 10.29 -4.74
C ALA A 147 0.35 11.57 -4.72
N GLU A 148 0.13 12.16 -3.54
CA GLU A 148 -0.58 13.42 -3.35
C GLU A 148 0.16 14.59 -4.02
N ASP A 149 1.46 14.72 -3.76
CA ASP A 149 2.32 15.76 -4.37
C ASP A 149 2.33 15.63 -5.91
N ALA A 150 2.39 14.40 -6.43
CA ALA A 150 2.36 14.14 -7.86
C ALA A 150 1.00 14.46 -8.49
N ALA A 151 -0.10 14.24 -7.77
CA ALA A 151 -1.45 14.59 -8.23
C ALA A 151 -1.64 16.11 -8.27
N GLU A 152 -1.22 16.81 -7.22
CA GLU A 152 -1.31 18.27 -7.13
C GLU A 152 -0.46 18.95 -8.23
N ALA A 153 0.73 18.41 -8.52
CA ALA A 153 1.57 18.88 -9.63
C ALA A 153 0.90 18.70 -11.00
N LYS A 154 0.24 17.56 -11.23
CA LYS A 154 -0.52 17.31 -12.47
C LYS A 154 -1.70 18.26 -12.61
N GLU A 155 -2.45 18.50 -11.53
CA GLU A 155 -3.60 19.40 -11.54
C GLU A 155 -3.18 20.84 -11.84
N LYS A 156 -2.13 21.34 -11.19
CA LYS A 156 -1.56 22.67 -11.48
C LYS A 156 -1.06 22.79 -12.91
N ALA A 157 -0.45 21.74 -13.46
CA ALA A 157 -0.01 21.73 -14.86
C ALA A 157 -1.20 21.76 -15.85
N VAL A 158 -2.28 21.03 -15.54
CA VAL A 158 -3.52 21.04 -16.33
C VAL A 158 -4.18 22.43 -16.25
N GLU A 159 -4.26 23.04 -15.07
CA GLU A 159 -4.87 24.36 -14.90
C GLU A 159 -4.03 25.47 -15.55
N ALA A 160 -2.70 25.43 -15.42
CA ALA A 160 -1.82 26.35 -16.13
C ALA A 160 -1.98 26.22 -17.66
N THR A 161 -2.12 24.99 -18.16
CA THR A 161 -2.39 24.70 -19.57
C THR A 161 -3.75 25.24 -20.02
N ALA A 162 -4.80 25.03 -19.23
CA ALA A 162 -6.15 25.52 -19.52
C ALA A 162 -6.22 27.05 -19.49
N LYS A 163 -5.54 27.69 -18.52
CA LYS A 163 -5.41 29.15 -18.42
C LYS A 163 -4.71 29.73 -19.64
N ALA A 164 -3.59 29.15 -20.06
CA ALA A 164 -2.86 29.59 -21.26
C ALA A 164 -3.72 29.49 -22.54
N LEU A 165 -4.58 28.46 -22.65
CA LEU A 165 -5.52 28.30 -23.76
C LEU A 165 -6.70 29.27 -23.74
N ARG A 166 -7.17 29.67 -22.54
CA ARG A 166 -8.22 30.69 -22.37
C ARG A 166 -7.71 32.10 -22.71
N GLU A 167 -6.49 32.42 -22.28
CA GLU A 167 -5.88 33.74 -22.49
C GLU A 167 -5.43 33.97 -23.95
N ASP A 168 -5.10 32.90 -24.69
CA ASP A 168 -4.79 32.98 -26.12
C ASP A 168 -5.56 31.95 -26.96
N PRO A 169 -6.86 32.20 -27.24
CA PRO A 169 -7.72 31.28 -27.98
C PRO A 169 -7.32 31.07 -29.44
N TRP A 170 -6.49 31.95 -29.99
CA TRP A 170 -6.04 31.87 -31.39
C TRP A 170 -4.61 31.33 -31.51
N GLY A 171 -3.92 31.11 -30.39
CA GLY A 171 -2.56 30.58 -30.37
C GLY A 171 -1.57 31.50 -31.08
N ARG A 172 -1.67 32.81 -30.85
CA ARG A 172 -0.70 33.77 -31.39
C ARG A 172 0.66 33.62 -30.70
N ASN A 173 0.69 33.20 -29.45
CA ASN A 173 1.90 32.88 -28.70
C ASN A 173 2.51 31.54 -29.20
N PRO A 174 3.76 31.54 -29.71
CA PRO A 174 4.45 30.32 -30.15
C PRO A 174 4.54 29.22 -29.08
N GLN A 175 4.61 29.57 -27.80
CA GLN A 175 4.64 28.61 -26.69
C GLN A 175 3.29 27.87 -26.54
N ASN A 176 2.16 28.57 -26.73
CA ASN A 176 0.82 27.99 -26.64
C ASN A 176 0.44 27.16 -27.88
N LYS A 177 1.07 27.39 -29.03
CA LYS A 177 0.91 26.55 -30.23
C LYS A 177 1.36 25.10 -29.99
N ARG A 178 2.46 24.88 -29.28
CA ARG A 178 2.96 23.53 -28.94
C ARG A 178 2.03 22.77 -27.98
N ILE A 179 1.46 23.48 -27.01
CA ILE A 179 0.51 22.93 -26.03
C ILE A 179 -0.77 22.42 -26.74
N ARG A 180 -1.27 23.14 -27.76
CA ARG A 180 -2.39 22.69 -28.61
C ARG A 180 -2.08 21.42 -29.40
N GLN A 181 -0.87 21.29 -29.94
CA GLN A 181 -0.46 20.11 -30.70
C GLN A 181 -0.34 18.85 -29.81
N LEU A 182 0.00 19.02 -28.53
CA LEU A 182 0.07 17.94 -27.55
C LEU A 182 -1.31 17.47 -27.08
N THR A 183 -2.27 18.38 -26.93
CA THR A 183 -3.65 18.09 -26.47
C THR A 183 -4.59 17.60 -27.58
N SER A 184 -4.29 17.88 -28.85
CA SER A 184 -5.08 17.40 -29.99
C SER A 184 -4.83 15.93 -30.36
N LYS A 185 -3.78 15.30 -29.82
CA LYS A 185 -3.58 13.85 -29.92
C LYS A 185 -4.61 13.14 -29.05
N LYS A 186 -5.71 12.68 -29.65
CA LYS A 186 -6.72 11.84 -29.00
C LYS A 186 -6.04 10.70 -28.19
N PRO A 187 -6.51 10.38 -26.97
CA PRO A 187 -6.07 9.16 -26.31
C PRO A 187 -6.41 7.97 -27.22
N VAL A 188 -5.42 7.12 -27.46
CA VAL A 188 -5.59 5.86 -28.19
C VAL A 188 -6.70 5.09 -27.47
N ARG A 189 -7.88 4.98 -28.09
CA ARG A 189 -8.97 4.13 -27.60
C ARG A 189 -8.41 2.71 -27.48
N ALA A 190 -8.30 2.22 -26.26
CA ALA A 190 -8.13 0.81 -25.99
C ALA A 190 -9.24 0.05 -26.74
N ALA A 191 -8.84 -0.88 -27.60
CA ALA A 191 -9.73 -1.74 -28.34
C ALA A 191 -10.63 -2.51 -27.36
N ARG A 192 -11.93 -2.17 -27.33
CA ARG A 192 -12.96 -3.06 -26.81
C ARG A 192 -13.12 -4.18 -27.83
N GLY A 193 -12.58 -5.35 -27.52
CA GLY A 193 -12.95 -6.59 -28.18
C GLY A 193 -14.33 -7.07 -27.71
N GLY A 194 -15.08 -7.64 -28.64
CA GLY A 194 -16.04 -8.72 -28.37
C GLY A 194 -17.50 -8.33 -28.15
N GLY A 195 -18.34 -8.67 -29.12
CA GLY A 195 -19.80 -8.69 -28.97
C GLY A 195 -20.50 -9.10 -30.26
N LYS A 196 -20.45 -10.39 -30.59
CA LYS A 196 -21.31 -11.02 -31.61
C LYS A 196 -22.78 -10.85 -31.19
N ASN A 197 -23.66 -10.56 -32.14
CA ASN A 197 -25.03 -11.09 -32.09
C ASN A 197 -25.44 -11.52 -33.51
N PRO A 198 -25.90 -12.77 -33.72
CA PRO A 198 -26.41 -13.23 -35.00
C PRO A 198 -27.94 -13.09 -34.99
N ASP A 199 -28.49 -12.14 -35.76
CA ASP A 199 -29.91 -12.14 -36.09
C ASP A 199 -30.15 -11.46 -37.45
N ASN A 200 -30.90 -12.17 -38.31
CA ASN A 200 -31.51 -11.82 -39.60
C ASN A 200 -30.64 -11.71 -40.87
N ALA A 201 -30.84 -12.68 -41.79
CA ALA A 201 -31.57 -12.41 -43.04
C ALA A 201 -31.87 -13.71 -43.82
N GLU A 202 -33.14 -14.13 -43.79
CA GLU A 202 -33.83 -14.73 -44.93
C GLU A 202 -33.78 -13.81 -46.16
N SER A 203 -33.95 -14.41 -47.34
CA SER A 203 -34.31 -13.81 -48.65
C SER A 203 -33.17 -13.59 -49.65
N ALA A 204 -32.86 -14.64 -50.42
CA ALA A 204 -32.90 -14.68 -51.89
C ALA A 204 -32.55 -16.09 -52.39
#